data_AF-A0A087KGL7-F1
#
_entry.id   AF-A0A087KGL7-F1
#
_cell.length_a   1.000
_cell.length_b   1.000
_cell.length_c   1.000
_cell.angle_alpha   90.00
_cell.angle_beta   90.00
_cell.angle_gamma   90.00
#
_symmetry.space_group_name_H-M   'P 1'
#
loop_
_entity.id
_entity.type
_entity.pdbx_description
1 polymer ?
#
loop_
_entity_poly.entity_id
_entity_poly.type
_entity_poly.pdbx_seq_one_letter_code
_entity_poly.pdbx_strand_id
1 'polypeptide(L)'
;MTDNQTCTVYPWCAETGEHTVHASDYTVPVMCDSDGDWVLPANLMAADGAVFVGWLGEDHTPARTRSRVAELRRHLNAIERLAAIAEKAARP
;
A
#
# COMPACT_ATOMS: atom_id res chain seq x y z
N MET A 1 34.38 -5.24 -17.35
CA MET A 1 33.98 -5.84 -16.06
C MET A 1 32.49 -6.11 -16.16
N THR A 2 32.10 -7.34 -16.50
CA THR A 2 30.72 -7.78 -16.41
C THR A 2 30.48 -8.15 -14.95
N ASP A 3 30.03 -7.17 -14.18
CA ASP A 3 29.66 -7.38 -12.79
C ASP A 3 28.42 -8.29 -12.80
N ASN A 4 28.66 -9.58 -12.60
CA ASN A 4 27.62 -10.59 -12.49
C ASN A 4 27.03 -10.49 -11.06
N GLN A 5 26.47 -9.31 -10.72
CA GLN A 5 25.72 -9.15 -9.48
C GLN A 5 24.52 -10.09 -9.57
N THR A 6 24.57 -11.17 -8.80
CA THR A 6 23.44 -12.07 -8.60
C THR A 6 22.39 -11.32 -7.80
N CYS A 7 21.41 -10.74 -8.49
CA CYS A 7 20.27 -10.13 -7.85
C CYS A 7 19.28 -11.21 -7.41
N THR A 8 18.79 -11.10 -6.17
CA THR A 8 17.71 -11.94 -5.68
C THR A 8 16.44 -11.55 -6.43
N VAL A 9 16.03 -12.38 -7.39
CA VAL A 9 14.75 -12.22 -8.08
C VAL A 9 13.63 -12.76 -7.22
N TYR A 10 12.65 -11.92 -6.91
CA TYR A 10 11.49 -12.31 -6.12
C TYR A 10 10.34 -12.82 -7.00
N PRO A 11 9.58 -13.86 -6.57
CA PRO A 11 8.46 -14.40 -7.36
C PRO A 11 7.32 -13.41 -7.66
N TRP A 12 7.23 -12.33 -6.88
CA TRP A 12 6.22 -11.27 -7.02
C TRP A 12 6.69 -10.09 -7.87
N CYS A 13 7.94 -10.11 -8.35
CA CYS A 13 8.51 -9.02 -9.11
C CYS A 13 7.90 -8.96 -10.52
N ALA A 14 7.29 -7.82 -10.87
CA ALA A 14 6.62 -7.60 -12.15
C ALA A 14 7.56 -7.04 -13.23
N GLU A 15 8.63 -6.32 -12.84
CA GLU A 15 9.64 -5.79 -13.76
C GLU A 15 10.99 -6.52 -13.60
N THR A 16 11.39 -7.26 -14.63
CA THR A 16 12.70 -7.93 -14.68
C THR A 16 13.63 -7.14 -15.59
N GLY A 17 14.65 -6.47 -15.04
CA GLY A 17 15.67 -5.81 -15.87
C GLY A 17 16.46 -4.72 -15.14
N GLU A 18 15.83 -4.02 -14.19
CA GLU A 18 16.49 -3.10 -13.28
C GLU A 18 16.81 -3.84 -11.97
N HIS A 19 18.08 -3.91 -11.62
CA HIS A 19 18.59 -4.83 -10.60
C HIS A 19 18.75 -4.19 -9.21
N THR A 20 18.44 -2.90 -9.09
CA THR A 20 18.56 -2.13 -7.84
C THR A 20 17.28 -2.12 -7.02
N VAL A 21 16.12 -2.18 -7.68
CA VAL A 21 14.80 -2.20 -7.04
C VAL A 21 13.88 -3.18 -7.77
N HIS A 22 13.28 -4.09 -7.01
CA HIS A 22 12.24 -5.00 -7.47
C HIS A 22 10.89 -4.52 -6.95
N ALA A 23 9.87 -4.43 -7.80
CA ALA A 23 8.50 -4.08 -7.40
C ALA A 23 7.48 -5.08 -7.98
N SER A 24 6.39 -5.33 -7.24
CA SER A 24 5.17 -5.94 -7.79
C SER A 24 4.27 -4.88 -8.42
N ASP A 25 3.23 -5.32 -9.11
CA ASP A 25 2.08 -4.46 -9.41
C ASP A 25 1.44 -3.92 -8.12
N TYR A 26 0.78 -2.76 -8.23
CA TYR A 26 -0.04 -2.23 -7.15
C TYR A 26 -1.32 -3.06 -6.94
N THR A 27 -1.79 -3.13 -5.69
CA THR A 27 -3.04 -3.79 -5.28
C THR A 27 -4.27 -3.20 -5.94
N VAL A 28 -4.21 -1.91 -6.28
CA VAL A 28 -5.19 -1.16 -7.07
C VAL A 28 -4.43 -0.18 -7.97
N PRO A 29 -4.99 0.21 -9.13
CA PRO A 29 -4.38 1.24 -9.96
C PRO A 29 -4.18 2.55 -9.17
N VAL A 30 -3.13 3.29 -9.50
CA VAL A 30 -2.91 4.64 -8.94
C VAL A 30 -3.95 5.58 -9.54
N MET A 31 -5.04 5.80 -8.83
CA MET A 31 -6.17 6.62 -9.28
C MET A 31 -6.88 7.32 -8.11
N CYS A 32 -7.60 8.39 -8.43
CA CYS A 32 -8.51 9.04 -7.50
C CYS A 32 -9.84 8.26 -7.39
N ASP A 33 -10.48 8.34 -6.23
CA ASP A 33 -11.86 7.91 -6.04
C ASP A 33 -12.86 8.93 -6.62
N SER A 34 -14.16 8.72 -6.37
CA SER A 34 -15.23 9.59 -6.87
C SER A 34 -15.21 11.00 -6.29
N ASP A 35 -14.57 11.19 -5.14
CA ASP A 35 -14.46 12.47 -4.45
C ASP A 35 -13.16 13.22 -4.82
N GLY A 36 -12.31 12.59 -5.64
CA GLY A 36 -11.03 13.15 -6.08
C GLY A 36 -9.86 12.85 -5.15
N ASP A 37 -10.09 12.07 -4.08
CA ASP A 37 -9.05 11.65 -3.15
C ASP A 37 -8.29 10.44 -3.70
N TRP A 38 -6.98 10.38 -3.47
CA TRP A 38 -6.18 9.24 -3.93
C TRP A 38 -6.55 7.97 -3.17
N VAL A 39 -6.97 6.94 -3.90
CA VAL A 39 -7.12 5.59 -3.34
C VAL A 39 -5.73 5.09 -3.00
N LEU A 40 -5.49 4.68 -1.75
CA LEU A 40 -4.19 4.19 -1.28
C LEU A 40 -3.77 2.92 -2.04
N PRO A 41 -2.92 3.01 -3.08
CA PRO A 41 -2.40 1.85 -3.76
C PRO A 41 -1.17 1.34 -2.97
N ALA A 42 -0.99 0.02 -2.92
CA ALA A 42 0.17 -0.56 -2.28
C ALA A 42 0.78 -1.67 -3.12
N ASN A 43 2.10 -1.83 -3.07
CA ASN A 43 2.82 -2.91 -3.75
C ASN A 43 3.85 -3.55 -2.82
N LEU A 44 4.42 -4.67 -3.26
CA LEU A 44 5.64 -5.21 -2.67
C LEU A 44 6.83 -4.58 -3.35
N MET A 45 7.85 -4.25 -2.56
CA MET A 45 9.09 -3.69 -3.05
C MET A 45 10.28 -4.34 -2.34
N ALA A 46 11.40 -4.44 -3.04
CA ALA A 46 12.66 -4.85 -2.46
C ALA A 46 13.82 -4.08 -3.07
N ALA A 47 14.69 -3.56 -2.21
CA ALA A 47 15.88 -2.81 -2.56
C ALA A 47 17.00 -3.26 -1.63
N ASP A 48 18.19 -3.50 -2.18
CA ASP A 48 19.39 -3.91 -1.42
C ASP A 48 19.15 -5.11 -0.48
N GLY A 49 18.27 -6.04 -0.87
CA GLY A 49 17.92 -7.24 -0.10
C GLY A 49 16.89 -7.02 1.02
N ALA A 50 16.43 -5.79 1.26
CA ALA A 50 15.35 -5.49 2.19
C ALA A 50 14.00 -5.49 1.46
N VAL A 51 12.98 -6.13 2.06
CA VAL A 51 11.61 -6.18 1.51
C VAL A 51 10.69 -5.26 2.32
N PHE A 52 9.90 -4.47 1.62
CA PHE A 52 8.96 -3.48 2.15
C PHE A 52 7.64 -3.51 1.40
N VAL A 53 6.64 -2.84 1.97
CA VAL A 53 5.35 -2.55 1.35
C VAL A 53 5.37 -1.09 0.96
N GLY A 54 5.41 -0.80 -0.33
CA GLY A 54 5.31 0.55 -0.84
C GLY A 54 3.86 0.98 -0.81
N TRP A 55 3.55 2.04 -0.07
CA TRP A 55 2.32 2.83 -0.18
C TRP A 55 2.64 3.99 -1.11
N LEU A 56 1.65 4.58 -1.79
CA LEU A 56 1.91 5.73 -2.66
C LEU A 56 2.67 6.85 -1.92
N GLY A 57 3.96 6.99 -2.23
CA GLY A 57 4.86 7.97 -1.62
C GLY A 57 5.51 7.57 -0.29
N GLU A 58 5.26 6.38 0.26
CA GLU A 58 5.84 5.94 1.54
C GLU A 58 6.18 4.45 1.56
N ASP A 59 7.37 4.08 2.03
CA ASP A 59 7.75 2.68 2.20
C ASP A 59 7.65 2.22 3.66
N HIS A 60 6.95 1.10 3.87
CA HIS A 60 6.71 0.56 5.21
C HIS A 60 7.26 -0.86 5.36
N THR A 61 7.80 -1.18 6.54
CA THR A 61 8.03 -2.59 6.87
C THR A 61 6.69 -3.35 6.95
N PRO A 62 6.67 -4.68 6.80
CA PRO A 62 5.44 -5.45 6.97
C PRO A 62 4.78 -5.26 8.35
N ALA A 63 5.58 -5.10 9.41
CA ALA A 63 5.08 -4.83 10.76
C ALA A 63 4.42 -3.44 10.85
N ARG A 64 5.08 -2.41 10.29
CA ARG A 64 4.53 -1.05 10.26
C ARG A 64 3.24 -0.97 9.45
N THR A 65 3.20 -1.63 8.30
CA THR A 65 2.00 -1.76 7.46
C THR A 65 0.83 -2.32 8.26
N ARG A 66 1.02 -3.45 8.97
CA ARG A 66 -0.05 -4.05 9.79
C ARG A 66 -0.54 -3.10 10.88
N SER A 67 0.37 -2.43 11.58
CA SER A 67 0.02 -1.45 12.61
C SER A 67 -0.78 -0.27 12.04
N ARG A 68 -0.35 0.27 10.90
CA ARG A 68 -1.01 1.41 10.24
C ARG A 68 -2.38 1.03 9.67
N VAL A 69 -2.52 -0.13 9.05
CA VAL A 69 -3.82 -0.67 8.60
C VAL A 69 -4.77 -0.85 9.79
N ALA A 70 -4.30 -1.39 10.92
CA ALA A 70 -5.13 -1.56 12.10
C ALA A 70 -5.61 -0.22 12.67
N GLU A 71 -4.76 0.82 12.65
CA GLU A 71 -5.12 2.18 13.02
C GLU A 71 -6.18 2.77 12.08
N LEU A 72 -5.95 2.74 10.76
CA LEU A 72 -6.88 3.25 9.76
C LEU A 72 -8.25 2.57 9.86
N ARG A 73 -8.30 1.24 10.02
CA ARG A 73 -9.55 0.50 10.22
C ARG A 73 -10.31 0.99 11.46
N ARG A 74 -9.63 1.27 12.57
CA ARG A 74 -10.30 1.82 13.77
C ARG A 74 -10.93 3.18 13.51
N HIS A 75 -10.23 4.07 12.79
CA HIS A 75 -10.74 5.38 12.43
C HIS A 75 -11.93 5.29 11.48
N LEU A 76 -11.84 4.49 10.41
CA LEU A 76 -12.94 4.29 9.46
C LEU A 76 -14.18 3.72 10.16
N ASN A 77 -14.01 2.73 11.04
CA ASN A 77 -15.12 2.20 11.84
C ASN A 77 -15.74 3.24 12.80
N ALA A 78 -14.97 4.22 13.25
CA ALA A 78 -15.50 5.30 14.09
C ALA A 78 -16.32 6.30 13.25
N ILE A 79 -15.85 6.63 12.05
CA ILE A 79 -16.56 7.49 11.09
C ILE A 79 -17.89 6.83 10.67
N GLU A 80 -17.87 5.54 10.34
CA GLU A 80 -19.08 4.79 9.98
C GLU A 80 -20.13 4.80 11.09
N ARG A 81 -19.71 4.73 12.36
CA ARG A 81 -20.61 4.88 13.50
C ARG A 81 -21.26 6.26 13.57
N LEU A 82 -20.53 7.32 13.21
CA LEU A 82 -21.10 8.67 13.17
C LEU A 82 -22.17 8.80 12.08
N ALA A 83 -21.95 8.19 10.91
CA ALA A 83 -22.97 8.12 9.86
C ALA A 83 -24.26 7.43 10.36
N ALA A 84 -24.13 6.28 11.04
CA ALA A 84 -25.29 5.59 11.62
C ALA A 84 -26.03 6.40 12.70
N ILE A 85 -25.33 7.25 13.45
CA ILE A 85 -25.96 8.18 14.41
C ILE A 85 -26.70 9.29 13.67
N ALA A 86 -26.07 9.88 12.64
CA ALA A 86 -26.65 10.94 11.84
C ALA A 86 -27.95 10.48 11.13
N GLU A 87 -27.96 9.28 10.56
CA GLU A 87 -29.15 8.69 9.93
C GLU A 87 -30.33 8.54 10.89
N LYS A 88 -30.06 8.17 12.14
CA LYS A 88 -31.10 8.06 13.19
C LYS A 88 -31.64 9.43 13.58
N ALA A 89 -30.77 10.43 13.69
CA ALA A 89 -31.16 11.80 14.03
C ALA A 89 -31.97 12.49 12.92
N ALA A 90 -31.74 12.11 11.65
CA ALA A 90 -32.42 12.66 10.49
C ALA A 90 -33.81 12.04 10.22
N ARG A 91 -34.21 11.00 10.97
CA ARG A 91 -35.53 10.38 10.83
C ARG A 91 -36.58 11.19 11.64
N PRO A 92 -37.66 11.68 11.01
CA PRO A 92 -38.71 12.44 11.68
C PRO A 92 -39.49 11.59 12.69
#